data_AF-A0A136L0A8-F1
#
_entry.id   AF-A0A136L0A8-F1
#
_cell.length_a   1.000
_cell.length_b   1.000
_cell.length_c   1.000
_cell.angle_alpha   90.00
_cell.angle_beta   90.00
_cell.angle_gamma   90.00
#
_symmetry.space_group_name_H-M   'P 1'
#
loop_
_entity.id
_entity.type
_entity.pdbx_description
1 polymer ?
#
loop_
_entity_poly.entity_id
_entity_poly.type
_entity_poly.pdbx_seq_one_letter_code
_entity_poly.pdbx_strand_id
1 'polypeptide(L)'
;MQAGGGGRVTELTARPLLNLFYPELSGVVQPLSGEYGGRRSALEKIPFFSGYGVETGLLIDVYEKYGIQGIAQVDLLERIHHNQPLEALSKMSFAIIQAVLHKQESRFGRAVVEEVNKSMKLIRYNAHSGYSLGVEEIAERERPPMVEVDEYIKIFNRN
;
A
#
# COMPACT_ATOMS: atom_id res chain seq x y z
N MET A 1 -7.59 20.59 20.05
CA MET A 1 -6.80 19.88 19.02
C MET A 1 -7.70 18.81 18.41
N GLN A 2 -8.03 18.93 17.13
CA GLN A 2 -8.96 18.01 16.48
C GLN A 2 -8.21 16.73 16.12
N ALA A 3 -8.52 15.63 16.82
CA ALA A 3 -7.90 14.31 16.62
C ALA A 3 -8.26 13.63 15.28
N GLY A 4 -8.73 14.36 14.27
CA GLY A 4 -9.38 13.81 13.06
C GLY A 4 -8.66 14.05 11.72
N GLY A 5 -7.44 14.61 11.72
CA GLY A 5 -6.72 14.90 10.47
C GLY A 5 -5.86 13.75 9.93
N GLY A 6 -5.42 12.86 10.82
CA GLY A 6 -4.60 11.70 10.52
C GLY A 6 -5.41 10.51 10.01
N GLY A 7 -4.78 9.66 9.19
CA GLY A 7 -5.40 8.42 8.75
C GLY A 7 -6.55 8.55 7.74
N ARG A 8 -6.76 9.69 7.08
CA ARG A 8 -7.81 9.86 6.06
C ARG A 8 -7.78 8.76 4.98
N VAL A 9 -6.59 8.41 4.48
CA VAL A 9 -6.43 7.33 3.49
C VAL A 9 -6.64 5.95 4.13
N THR A 10 -6.25 5.79 5.40
CA THR A 10 -6.55 4.59 6.19
C THR A 10 -8.05 4.36 6.26
N GLU A 11 -8.82 5.37 6.69
CA GLU A 11 -10.26 5.25 6.95
C GLU A 11 -11.10 5.24 5.68
N LEU A 12 -10.72 6.00 4.65
CA LEU A 12 -11.53 6.17 3.43
C LEU A 12 -11.07 5.29 2.26
N THR A 13 -9.96 4.56 2.38
CA THR A 13 -9.45 3.72 1.29
C THR A 13 -9.01 2.35 1.77
N ALA A 14 -7.98 2.27 2.62
CA ALA A 14 -7.42 0.98 3.01
C ALA A 14 -8.43 0.13 3.79
N ARG A 15 -9.06 0.69 4.83
CA ARG A 15 -10.03 -0.03 5.67
C ARG A 15 -11.25 -0.53 4.87
N PRO A 16 -11.90 0.29 4.01
CA PRO A 16 -12.96 -0.21 3.13
C PRO A 16 -12.51 -1.34 2.21
N LEU A 17 -11.34 -1.21 1.56
CA LEU A 17 -10.82 -2.23 0.65
C LEU A 17 -10.50 -3.55 1.38
N LEU A 18 -9.87 -3.47 2.56
CA LEU A 18 -9.60 -4.64 3.38
C LEU A 18 -10.91 -5.32 3.82
N ASN A 19 -11.92 -4.57 4.24
CA ASN A 19 -13.21 -5.17 4.60
C ASN A 19 -13.89 -5.90 3.43
N LEU A 20 -13.75 -5.39 2.20
CA LEU A 20 -14.34 -6.00 1.01
C LEU A 20 -13.59 -7.25 0.54
N PHE A 21 -12.26 -7.23 0.59
CA PHE A 21 -11.42 -8.22 -0.10
C PHE A 21 -10.61 -9.14 0.83
N TYR A 22 -10.35 -8.68 2.05
CA TYR A 22 -9.54 -9.35 3.07
C TYR A 22 -10.15 -9.13 4.47
N PRO A 23 -11.39 -9.58 4.71
CA PRO A 23 -12.12 -9.30 5.96
C PRO A 23 -11.39 -9.76 7.21
N GLU A 24 -10.51 -10.75 7.11
CA GLU A 24 -9.65 -11.24 8.20
C GLU A 24 -8.62 -10.19 8.66
N LEU A 25 -8.26 -9.23 7.80
CA LEU A 25 -7.39 -8.10 8.10
C LEU A 25 -8.17 -6.85 8.60
N SER A 26 -9.50 -6.89 8.65
CA SER A 26 -10.32 -5.73 9.05
C SER A 26 -10.07 -5.23 10.48
N GLY A 27 -9.54 -6.11 11.34
CA GLY A 27 -9.14 -5.80 12.72
C GLY A 27 -7.77 -5.12 12.87
N VAL A 28 -7.06 -4.86 11.76
CA VAL A 28 -5.81 -4.09 11.82
C VAL A 28 -6.13 -2.61 12.07
N VAL A 29 -5.57 -2.07 13.15
CA VAL A 29 -5.83 -0.72 13.64
C VAL A 29 -5.24 0.31 12.68
N GLN A 30 -3.97 0.14 12.29
CA GLN A 30 -3.24 1.03 11.39
C GLN A 30 -2.62 0.25 10.21
N PRO A 31 -3.42 -0.16 9.19
CA PRO A 31 -2.93 -0.95 8.06
C PRO A 31 -1.95 -0.21 7.14
N LEU A 32 -1.85 1.12 7.26
CA LEU A 32 -0.89 1.96 6.52
C LEU A 32 0.20 2.54 7.43
N SER A 33 0.46 1.90 8.58
CA SER A 33 1.54 2.32 9.47
C SER A 33 2.88 2.15 8.77
N GLY A 34 3.74 3.17 8.83
CA GLY A 34 5.14 3.06 8.37
C GLY A 34 6.05 2.46 9.43
N GLU A 35 5.60 2.41 10.68
CA GLU A 35 6.28 1.77 11.78
C GLU A 35 5.78 0.32 11.88
N TYR A 36 6.60 -0.59 11.36
CA TYR A 36 6.41 -2.03 11.48
C TYR A 36 7.77 -2.73 11.53
N GLY A 37 7.76 -3.96 12.01
CA GLY A 37 8.94 -4.82 12.05
C GLY A 37 8.58 -6.23 11.61
N GLY A 38 9.53 -6.92 11.00
CA GLY A 38 9.35 -8.30 10.56
C GLY A 38 10.67 -9.06 10.60
N ARG A 39 10.57 -10.38 10.73
CA ARG A 39 11.75 -11.23 10.60
C ARG A 39 12.26 -11.15 9.17
N ARG A 40 13.57 -10.93 8.99
CA ARG A 40 14.21 -10.95 7.66
C ARG A 40 13.79 -12.17 6.85
N SER A 41 13.85 -13.36 7.47
CA SER A 41 13.53 -14.64 6.83
C SER A 41 12.07 -14.78 6.36
N ALA A 42 11.18 -13.90 6.82
CA ALA A 42 9.82 -13.78 6.30
C ALA A 42 9.75 -12.71 5.19
N LEU A 43 10.27 -11.52 5.47
CA LEU A 43 10.21 -10.37 4.55
C LEU A 43 10.96 -10.62 3.23
N GLU A 44 12.05 -11.37 3.25
CA GLU A 44 12.82 -11.67 2.03
C GLU A 44 12.09 -12.60 1.05
N LYS A 45 11.02 -13.27 1.50
CA LYS A 45 10.27 -14.28 0.74
C LYS A 45 8.96 -13.75 0.16
N ILE A 46 8.70 -12.45 0.26
CA ILE A 46 7.48 -11.81 -0.24
C ILE A 46 7.86 -10.61 -1.11
N PRO A 47 7.04 -10.28 -2.13
CA PRO A 47 7.30 -9.12 -2.99
C PRO A 47 7.05 -7.81 -2.24
N PHE A 48 7.51 -6.70 -2.83
CA PHE A 48 7.32 -5.35 -2.31
C PHE A 48 6.86 -4.40 -3.41
N PHE A 49 5.76 -3.68 -3.21
CA PHE A 49 5.42 -2.56 -4.10
C PHE A 49 6.35 -1.36 -3.87
N SER A 50 6.56 -0.57 -4.93
CA SER A 50 7.27 0.70 -4.86
C SER A 50 6.29 1.86 -4.70
N GLY A 51 6.41 2.63 -3.63
CA GLY A 51 5.57 3.81 -3.42
C GLY A 51 4.57 3.57 -2.31
N TYR A 52 3.34 4.04 -2.51
CA TYR A 52 2.31 4.08 -1.46
C TYR A 52 1.54 2.76 -1.33
N GLY A 53 1.71 1.82 -2.26
CA GLY A 53 1.12 0.49 -2.17
C GLY A 53 1.88 -0.45 -1.22
N VAL A 54 3.06 -0.06 -0.74
CA VAL A 54 3.99 -0.96 -0.02
C VAL A 54 3.40 -1.51 1.27
N GLU A 55 2.81 -0.67 2.14
CA GLU A 55 2.26 -1.15 3.42
C GLU A 55 1.07 -2.09 3.22
N THR A 56 0.15 -1.75 2.32
CA THR A 56 -1.03 -2.57 2.06
C THR A 56 -0.66 -3.89 1.40
N GLY A 57 0.21 -3.86 0.39
CA GLY A 57 0.69 -5.07 -0.26
C GLY A 57 1.44 -5.97 0.71
N LEU A 58 2.34 -5.41 1.52
CA LEU A 58 3.07 -6.16 2.54
C LEU A 58 2.13 -6.84 3.54
N LEU A 59 1.11 -6.11 4.03
CA LEU A 59 0.14 -6.67 4.97
C LEU A 59 -0.64 -7.85 4.36
N ILE A 60 -1.06 -7.71 3.10
CA ILE A 60 -1.75 -8.76 2.35
C ILE A 60 -0.81 -9.97 2.14
N ASP A 61 0.43 -9.76 1.68
CA ASP A 61 1.36 -10.84 1.39
C ASP A 61 1.77 -11.62 2.65
N VAL A 62 1.95 -10.92 3.78
CA VAL A 62 2.20 -11.58 5.07
C VAL A 62 1.00 -12.41 5.49
N TYR A 63 -0.22 -11.87 5.34
CA TYR A 63 -1.44 -12.61 5.65
C TYR A 63 -1.62 -13.84 4.76
N GLU A 64 -1.47 -13.72 3.44
CA GLU A 64 -1.63 -14.83 2.51
C GLU A 64 -0.60 -15.94 2.75
N LYS A 65 0.64 -15.57 3.13
CA LYS A 65 1.72 -16.53 3.33
C LYS A 65 1.77 -17.16 4.72
N TYR A 66 1.47 -16.39 5.77
CA TYR A 66 1.66 -16.80 7.17
C TYR A 66 0.36 -16.83 7.98
N GLY A 67 -0.75 -16.41 7.40
CA GLY A 67 -2.05 -16.27 8.07
C GLY A 67 -2.06 -15.13 9.09
N ILE A 68 -3.23 -14.90 9.68
CA ILE A 68 -3.41 -13.86 10.70
C ILE A 68 -2.53 -14.09 11.95
N GLN A 69 -2.17 -15.34 12.23
CA GLN A 69 -1.27 -15.70 13.34
C GLN A 69 0.18 -15.20 13.13
N GLY A 70 0.55 -14.85 11.89
CA GLY A 70 1.82 -14.22 11.56
C GLY A 70 1.87 -12.71 11.84
N ILE A 71 0.75 -12.11 12.24
CA ILE A 71 0.60 -10.66 12.41
C ILE A 71 0.30 -10.33 13.88
N ALA A 72 1.02 -9.35 14.42
CA ALA A 72 0.77 -8.79 15.74
C ALA A 72 0.72 -7.27 15.65
N GLN A 73 0.03 -6.64 16.61
CA GLN A 73 -0.11 -5.19 16.70
C GLN A 73 0.37 -4.73 18.07
N VAL A 74 1.08 -3.59 18.10
CA VAL A 74 1.59 -2.98 19.34
C VAL A 74 1.17 -1.52 19.34
N ASP A 75 0.61 -1.08 20.48
CA ASP A 75 0.27 0.33 20.68
C ASP A 75 1.54 1.15 20.93
N LEU A 76 1.76 2.17 20.11
CA LEU A 76 2.90 3.10 20.22
C LEU A 76 2.54 4.40 20.95
N LEU A 77 1.36 4.47 21.57
CA LEU A 77 0.82 5.60 22.32
C LEU A 77 0.55 6.82 21.44
N GLU A 78 1.56 7.69 21.25
CA GLU A 78 1.39 8.94 20.51
C GLU A 78 2.25 8.97 19.26
N ARG A 79 1.61 9.24 18.12
CA ARG A 79 2.26 9.47 16.85
C ARG A 79 1.78 10.78 16.25
N ILE A 80 2.68 11.75 16.17
CA ILE A 80 2.43 13.03 15.50
C ILE A 80 3.01 12.95 14.09
N HIS A 81 2.17 13.11 13.07
CA HIS A 81 2.61 13.17 11.69
C HIS A 81 2.14 14.46 11.03
N HIS A 82 2.85 14.89 9.99
CA HIS A 82 2.45 16.05 9.20
C HIS A 82 1.19 15.72 8.38
N ASN A 83 0.26 16.67 8.30
CA ASN A 83 -0.94 16.52 7.48
C ASN A 83 -0.59 16.77 6.00
N GLN A 84 -0.77 15.75 5.17
CA GLN A 84 -0.61 15.88 3.72
C GLN A 84 -1.79 16.65 3.10
N PRO A 85 -1.54 17.41 2.01
CA PRO A 85 -2.61 18.06 1.25
C PRO A 85 -3.51 17.00 0.61
N LEU A 86 -4.79 17.34 0.39
CA LEU A 86 -5.80 16.40 -0.13
C LEU A 86 -5.38 15.77 -1.47
N GLU A 87 -4.73 16.55 -2.34
CA GLU A 87 -4.22 16.05 -3.61
C GLU A 87 -3.19 14.92 -3.43
N ALA A 88 -2.26 15.06 -2.48
CA ALA A 88 -1.30 13.99 -2.17
C ALA A 88 -2.01 12.74 -1.64
N LEU A 89 -3.02 12.91 -0.78
CA LEU A 89 -3.82 11.79 -0.27
C LEU A 89 -4.61 11.09 -1.38
N SER A 90 -5.10 11.83 -2.37
CA SER A 90 -5.79 11.27 -3.53
C SER A 90 -4.86 10.37 -4.34
N LYS A 91 -3.59 10.77 -4.51
CA LYS A 91 -2.56 9.97 -5.18
C LYS A 91 -2.21 8.72 -4.38
N MET A 92 -2.08 8.84 -3.06
CA MET A 92 -1.86 7.69 -2.18
C MET A 92 -3.02 6.70 -2.25
N SER A 93 -4.26 7.18 -2.19
CA SER A 93 -5.46 6.36 -2.30
C SER A 93 -5.49 5.60 -3.63
N PHE A 94 -5.17 6.28 -4.73
CA PHE A 94 -5.09 5.67 -6.06
C PHE A 94 -4.06 4.55 -6.14
N ALA A 95 -2.87 4.74 -5.57
CA ALA A 95 -1.83 3.72 -5.47
C ALA A 95 -2.26 2.49 -4.64
N ILE A 96 -2.89 2.71 -3.49
CA ILE A 96 -3.39 1.63 -2.63
C ILE A 96 -4.48 0.81 -3.33
N ILE A 97 -5.39 1.48 -4.05
CA ILE A 97 -6.42 0.79 -4.85
C ILE A 97 -5.75 -0.09 -5.91
N GLN A 98 -4.76 0.43 -6.64
CA GLN A 98 -4.01 -0.36 -7.64
C GLN A 98 -3.33 -1.58 -6.99
N ALA A 99 -2.68 -1.41 -5.83
CA ALA A 99 -2.02 -2.51 -5.12
C ALA A 99 -3.01 -3.60 -4.70
N VAL A 100 -4.17 -3.24 -4.13
CA VAL A 100 -5.20 -4.20 -3.76
C VAL A 100 -5.74 -4.92 -4.99
N LEU A 101 -6.07 -4.21 -6.07
CA LEU A 101 -6.57 -4.83 -7.30
C LEU A 101 -5.55 -5.82 -7.87
N HIS A 102 -4.27 -5.47 -7.90
CA HIS A 102 -3.20 -6.37 -8.36
C HIS A 102 -3.17 -7.68 -7.56
N LYS A 103 -3.28 -7.62 -6.23
CA LYS A 103 -3.36 -8.83 -5.38
C LYS A 103 -4.60 -9.67 -5.65
N GLN A 104 -5.74 -9.03 -5.91
CA GLN A 104 -6.96 -9.74 -6.29
C GLN A 104 -6.80 -10.50 -7.62
N GLU A 105 -6.11 -9.92 -8.61
CA GLU A 105 -5.86 -10.63 -9.87
C GLU A 105 -5.05 -11.91 -9.68
N SER A 106 -3.95 -11.81 -8.92
CA SER A 106 -3.11 -12.97 -8.60
C SER A 106 -3.93 -14.05 -7.88
N ARG A 107 -4.87 -13.65 -7.02
CA ARG A 107 -5.72 -14.57 -6.25
C ARG A 107 -6.85 -15.21 -7.06
N PHE A 108 -7.51 -14.48 -7.95
CA PHE A 108 -8.67 -14.95 -8.69
C PHE A 108 -8.37 -15.39 -10.14
N GLY A 109 -7.13 -15.22 -10.61
CA GLY A 109 -6.70 -15.64 -11.94
C GLY A 109 -7.40 -14.91 -13.09
N ARG A 110 -7.89 -13.69 -12.83
CA ARG A 110 -8.54 -12.83 -13.83
C ARG A 110 -7.74 -11.55 -13.95
N ALA A 111 -7.22 -11.28 -15.15
CA ALA A 111 -6.61 -10.00 -15.47
C ALA A 111 -7.70 -8.92 -15.48
N VAL A 112 -7.66 -8.02 -14.52
CA VAL A 112 -8.50 -6.83 -14.40
C VAL A 112 -7.67 -5.56 -14.65
N VAL A 113 -6.36 -5.59 -14.36
CA VAL A 113 -5.39 -4.48 -14.26
C VAL A 113 -4.56 -4.28 -15.53
N GLU A 114 -4.44 -5.26 -16.44
CA GLU A 114 -3.86 -4.98 -17.77
C GLU A 114 -4.62 -3.85 -18.50
N GLU A 115 -5.89 -3.61 -18.14
CA GLU A 115 -6.73 -2.54 -18.66
C GLU A 115 -6.90 -1.33 -17.70
N VAL A 116 -6.30 -1.34 -16.50
CA VAL A 116 -6.48 -0.25 -15.53
C VAL A 116 -5.50 0.88 -15.81
N ASN A 117 -6.03 2.10 -15.82
CA ASN A 117 -5.24 3.31 -16.05
C ASN A 117 -4.18 3.50 -14.96
N LYS A 118 -2.91 3.70 -15.36
CA LYS A 118 -1.77 3.96 -14.46
C LYS A 118 -1.52 5.47 -14.23
N SER A 119 -2.30 6.31 -14.90
CA SER A 119 -2.23 7.76 -14.80
C SER A 119 -3.46 8.32 -14.10
N MET A 120 -3.24 9.29 -13.20
CA MET A 120 -4.31 10.02 -12.54
C MET A 120 -4.42 11.42 -13.13
N LYS A 121 -5.64 11.77 -13.51
CA LYS A 121 -6.00 13.13 -13.93
C LYS A 121 -6.38 13.95 -12.69
N LEU A 122 -5.65 15.03 -12.44
CA LEU A 122 -5.85 15.94 -11.32
C LEU A 122 -6.45 17.25 -11.83
N ILE A 123 -7.64 17.59 -11.33
CA ILE A 123 -8.29 18.86 -11.61
C ILE A 123 -7.75 19.90 -10.65
N ARG A 124 -7.15 20.95 -11.18
CA ARG A 124 -6.66 22.10 -10.42
C ARG A 124 -7.52 23.30 -10.75
N TYR A 125 -7.85 24.12 -9.76
CA TYR A 125 -8.55 25.38 -9.96
C TYR A 125 -7.64 26.54 -9.57
N ASN A 126 -7.54 27.53 -10.47
CA ASN A 126 -6.88 28.81 -10.21
C ASN A 126 -7.87 29.94 -10.51
N ALA A 127 -8.03 30.87 -9.57
CA ALA A 127 -8.97 31.98 -9.69
C ALA A 127 -8.76 32.86 -10.95
N HIS A 128 -7.53 32.91 -11.48
CA HIS A 128 -7.16 33.75 -12.62
C HIS A 128 -7.21 33.01 -13.96
N SER A 129 -6.93 31.70 -13.97
CA SER A 129 -6.83 30.90 -15.21
C SER A 129 -7.91 29.81 -15.34
N GLY A 130 -8.84 29.72 -14.38
CA GLY A 130 -9.91 28.72 -14.37
C GLY A 130 -9.41 27.32 -14.01
N TYR A 131 -10.12 26.31 -14.50
CA TYR A 131 -9.77 24.90 -14.31
C TYR A 131 -8.66 24.45 -15.25
N SER A 132 -7.71 23.66 -14.75
CA SER A 132 -6.69 22.99 -15.54
C SER A 132 -6.57 21.52 -15.18
N LEU A 133 -6.07 20.72 -16.12
CA LEU A 133 -5.90 19.28 -15.97
C LEU A 133 -4.41 18.95 -15.89
N GLY A 134 -3.96 18.45 -14.75
CA GLY A 134 -2.66 17.79 -14.62
C GLY A 134 -2.81 16.28 -14.85
N VAL A 135 -1.83 15.65 -15.50
CA VAL A 135 -1.74 14.19 -15.57
C VAL A 135 -0.49 13.78 -14.80
N GLU A 136 -0.66 12.93 -13.80
CA GLU A 136 0.45 12.33 -13.07
C GLU A 136 0.46 10.82 -13.26
N GLU A 137 1.62 10.27 -13.59
CA GLU A 137 1.83 8.83 -13.62
C GLU A 137 2.06 8.34 -12.19
N ILE A 138 1.22 7.40 -11.75
CA ILE A 138 1.28 6.79 -10.41
C ILE A 138 1.40 5.29 -10.64
N ALA A 139 2.49 4.88 -11.28
CA ALA A 139 2.77 3.48 -11.57
C ALA A 139 3.46 2.83 -10.36
N GLU A 140 2.69 2.08 -9.58
CA GLU A 140 3.24 1.16 -8.58
C GLU A 140 3.94 0.00 -9.31
N ARG A 141 5.19 -0.30 -8.94
CA ARG A 141 5.93 -1.44 -9.46
C ARG A 141 6.12 -2.45 -8.37
N GLU A 142 5.82 -3.70 -8.64
CA GLU A 142 6.16 -4.79 -7.73
C GLU A 142 7.62 -5.20 -7.93
N ARG A 143 8.34 -5.33 -6.82
CA ARG A 143 9.68 -5.89 -6.74
C ARG A 143 9.56 -7.36 -6.33
N PRO A 144 10.32 -8.27 -6.95
CA PRO A 144 10.27 -9.68 -6.59
C PRO A 144 10.74 -9.88 -5.15
N PRO A 145 10.41 -11.03 -4.53
CA PRO A 145 11.03 -11.46 -3.28
C PRO A 145 12.55 -11.30 -3.32
N MET A 146 13.15 -10.77 -2.25
CA MET A 146 14.60 -10.56 -2.19
C MET A 146 15.39 -11.85 -2.41
N VAL A 147 14.85 -13.01 -2.03
CA VAL A 147 15.46 -14.33 -2.28
C VAL A 147 15.54 -14.72 -3.76
N GLU A 148 14.88 -13.97 -4.65
CA GLU A 148 14.94 -14.14 -6.11
C GLU A 148 15.88 -13.12 -6.77
N VAL A 149 16.41 -12.17 -6.01
CA VAL A 149 17.34 -11.14 -6.51
C VAL A 149 18.77 -11.68 -6.50
N ASP A 150 19.40 -11.79 -7.67
CA ASP A 150 20.74 -12.34 -7.84
C ASP A 150 21.78 -11.73 -6.90
N GLU A 151 21.79 -10.40 -6.76
CA GLU A 151 22.72 -9.70 -5.88
C GLU A 151 22.52 -10.07 -4.40
N TYR A 152 21.27 -10.26 -3.98
CA TYR A 152 20.95 -10.66 -2.61
C TYR A 152 21.40 -12.11 -2.34
N ILE A 153 21.11 -13.01 -3.29
CA ILE A 153 21.55 -14.41 -3.24
C ILE A 153 23.08 -14.47 -3.16
N LYS A 154 23.81 -13.69 -3.96
CA LYS A 154 25.29 -13.66 -3.95
C LYS A 154 25.90 -13.19 -2.63
N ILE A 155 25.17 -12.41 -1.83
CA ILE A 155 25.64 -11.92 -0.53
C ILE A 155 25.32 -12.93 0.58
N PHE A 156 24.11 -13.49 0.58
CA PHE A 156 23.58 -14.26 1.71
C PHE A 156 23.52 -15.78 1.49
N ASN A 157 23.64 -16.27 0.25
CA ASN A 157 23.74 -17.70 -0.09
C ASN A 157 25.16 -18.10 -0.53
N ARG A 158 26.21 -17.40 -0.04
CA ARG A 158 27.58 -17.95 -0.11
C ARG A 158 27.70 -19.11 0.86
N ASN A 159 27.34 -20.30 0.38
CA ASN A 159 27.91 -21.56 0.84
C ASN A 159 29.09 -21.92 -0.05
#